data_AF-A0A653TFT1-F1
#
_entry.id   AF-A0A653TFT1-F1
#
_cell.length_a   1.000
_cell.length_b   1.000
_cell.length_c   1.000
_cell.angle_alpha   90.00
_cell.angle_beta   90.00
_cell.angle_gamma   90.00
#
_symmetry.space_group_name_H-M   'P 1'
#
loop_
_entity.id
_entity.type
_entity.pdbx_description
1 polymer ?
#
loop_
_entity_poly.entity_id
_entity_poly.type
_entity_poly.pdbx_seq_one_letter_code
_entity_poly.pdbx_strand_id
1 'polypeptide(L)'
;MKKLTIMSFLTFGFVLSSFNTFENKEVSIVGRWKYYQEGKKISKAELLFSYEHEEKCGNDYVEFFEDGKVNDVFYYGEDNCEMSVDSGTWKKEDNNLIIYFPFAGEEKGEILLLDATTLKIKAEVEGKEVIYIYKKI
;
A
#
# COMPACT_ATOMS: atom_id res chain seq x y z
N MET A 1 37.70 41.92 -61.21
CA MET A 1 36.53 41.01 -61.36
C MET A 1 36.10 40.57 -59.97
N LYS A 2 35.02 41.15 -59.42
CA LYS A 2 34.51 40.80 -58.08
C LYS A 2 33.69 39.52 -58.19
N LYS A 3 34.11 38.44 -57.53
CA LYS A 3 33.30 37.22 -57.37
C LYS A 3 32.55 37.34 -56.04
N LEU A 4 31.22 37.42 -56.08
CA LEU A 4 30.37 37.27 -54.89
C LEU A 4 30.04 35.78 -54.75
N THR A 5 30.42 35.20 -53.62
CA THR A 5 30.01 33.85 -53.22
C THR A 5 28.92 33.99 -52.16
N ILE A 6 27.71 33.51 -52.46
CA ILE A 6 26.57 33.47 -51.53
C ILE A 6 26.69 32.16 -50.74
N MET A 7 26.87 32.26 -49.42
CA MET A 7 26.93 31.12 -48.51
C MET A 7 25.57 31.01 -47.80
N SER A 8 24.78 30.02 -48.20
CA SER A 8 23.45 29.73 -47.64
C SER A 8 23.61 28.85 -46.39
N PHE A 9 23.29 29.39 -45.21
CA PHE A 9 23.19 28.63 -43.97
C PHE A 9 21.81 27.96 -43.89
N LEU A 10 21.77 26.63 -44.01
CA LEU A 10 20.58 25.82 -43.76
C LEU A 10 20.50 25.57 -42.25
N THR A 11 19.64 26.29 -41.52
CA THR A 11 19.37 26.02 -40.11
C THR A 11 18.35 24.89 -40.01
N PHE A 12 18.79 23.71 -39.58
CA PHE A 12 17.93 22.58 -39.26
C PHE A 12 17.27 22.85 -37.90
N GLY A 13 15.97 23.18 -37.91
CA GLY A 13 15.20 23.38 -36.69
C GLY A 13 14.97 22.06 -35.96
N PHE A 14 15.63 21.89 -34.82
CA PHE A 14 15.38 20.78 -33.90
C PHE A 14 14.02 21.01 -33.23
N VAL A 15 13.01 20.25 -33.65
CA VAL A 15 11.70 20.26 -32.98
C VAL A 15 11.87 19.43 -31.71
N LEU A 16 12.04 20.10 -30.56
CA LEU A 16 11.95 19.46 -29.26
C LEU A 16 10.48 19.07 -29.04
N SER A 17 10.14 17.81 -29.31
CA SER A 17 8.91 17.21 -28.81
C SER A 17 9.00 17.17 -27.28
N SER A 18 8.17 17.97 -26.61
CA SER A 18 7.96 17.88 -25.17
C SER A 18 7.40 16.50 -24.84
N PHE A 19 8.26 15.58 -24.42
CA PHE A 19 7.81 14.38 -23.73
C PHE A 19 7.22 14.85 -22.40
N ASN A 20 5.90 14.81 -22.29
CA ASN A 20 5.25 14.87 -20.99
C ASN A 20 5.71 13.63 -20.24
N THR A 21 6.65 13.80 -19.30
CA THR A 21 6.94 12.78 -18.31
C THR A 21 5.68 12.67 -17.46
N PHE A 22 4.85 11.66 -17.74
CA PHE A 22 3.81 11.25 -16.81
C PHE A 22 4.54 10.82 -15.53
N GLU A 23 4.60 11.70 -14.55
CA GLU A 23 5.02 11.34 -13.20
C GLU A 23 4.03 10.28 -12.70
N ASN A 24 4.44 9.01 -12.74
CA ASN A 24 3.72 7.94 -12.08
C ASN A 24 3.74 8.27 -10.59
N LYS A 25 2.66 8.88 -10.10
CA LYS A 25 2.45 9.08 -8.68
C LYS A 25 2.41 7.70 -8.03
N GLU A 26 3.46 7.35 -7.30
CA GLU A 26 3.52 6.07 -6.58
C GLU A 26 2.34 6.00 -5.61
N VAL A 27 1.60 4.90 -5.64
CA VAL A 27 0.49 4.68 -4.71
C VAL A 27 1.07 4.51 -3.31
N SER A 28 0.67 5.40 -2.40
CA SER A 28 1.11 5.38 -1.01
C SER A 28 0.26 4.42 -0.17
N ILE A 29 0.91 3.69 0.74
CA ILE A 29 0.25 2.90 1.77
C ILE A 29 -0.33 3.78 2.89
N VAL A 30 0.13 5.03 3.04
CA VAL A 30 -0.34 5.98 4.07
C VAL A 30 -1.86 6.16 4.00
N GLY A 31 -2.51 6.10 5.16
CA GLY A 31 -3.95 6.27 5.38
C GLY A 31 -4.57 5.04 6.03
N ARG A 32 -5.91 5.04 6.08
CA ARG A 32 -6.70 4.00 6.75
C ARG A 32 -7.14 2.91 5.79
N TRP A 33 -7.13 1.68 6.29
CA TRP A 33 -7.42 0.48 5.55
C TRP A 33 -8.25 -0.46 6.43
N LYS A 34 -9.53 -0.65 6.09
CA LYS A 34 -10.35 -1.63 6.80
C LYS A 34 -9.97 -3.04 6.40
N TYR A 35 -9.98 -3.97 7.35
CA TYR A 35 -9.92 -5.39 7.04
C TYR A 35 -11.15 -5.77 6.21
N TYR A 36 -10.96 -6.51 5.11
CA TYR A 36 -12.05 -6.86 4.19
C TYR A 36 -12.15 -8.38 3.98
N GLN A 37 -11.02 -9.02 3.69
CA GLN A 37 -10.96 -10.47 3.57
C GLN A 37 -9.68 -11.01 4.18
N GLU A 38 -9.74 -12.25 4.62
CA GLU A 38 -8.57 -13.01 5.02
C GLU A 38 -8.62 -14.43 4.46
N GLY A 39 -7.49 -15.12 4.46
CA GLY A 39 -7.43 -16.49 4.03
C GLY A 39 -6.03 -16.98 3.79
N LYS A 40 -5.90 -17.95 2.89
CA LYS A 40 -4.61 -18.60 2.63
C LYS A 40 -4.45 -18.99 1.18
N LYS A 41 -3.20 -19.14 0.77
CA LYS A 41 -2.86 -19.71 -0.52
C LYS A 41 -2.97 -21.23 -0.47
N ILE A 42 -3.65 -21.82 -1.44
CA ILE A 42 -3.71 -23.27 -1.67
C ILE A 42 -3.17 -23.53 -3.06
N SER A 43 -1.92 -23.99 -3.13
CA SER A 43 -1.19 -24.18 -4.39
C SER A 43 -1.10 -22.88 -5.21
N LYS A 44 -1.74 -22.79 -6.38
CA LYS A 44 -1.77 -21.62 -7.26
C LYS A 44 -3.00 -20.73 -7.07
N ALA A 45 -3.93 -21.12 -6.20
CA ALA A 45 -5.16 -20.37 -5.94
C ALA A 45 -5.17 -19.80 -4.52
N GLU A 46 -6.04 -18.84 -4.28
CA GLU A 46 -6.31 -18.26 -2.97
C GLU A 46 -7.70 -18.68 -2.53
N LEU A 47 -7.80 -19.11 -1.28
CA LEU A 47 -9.07 -19.34 -0.61
C LEU A 47 -9.27 -18.21 0.40
N LEU A 48 -10.20 -17.32 0.09
CA LEU A 48 -10.47 -16.08 0.82
C LEU A 48 -11.88 -16.11 1.39
N PHE A 49 -12.03 -15.59 2.61
CA PHE A 49 -13.29 -15.42 3.31
C PHE A 49 -13.44 -13.96 3.72
N SER A 50 -14.66 -13.52 4.03
CA SER A 50 -14.86 -12.24 4.70
C SER A 50 -14.07 -12.23 6.00
N TYR A 51 -13.42 -11.10 6.30
CA TYR A 51 -12.78 -10.91 7.60
C TYR A 51 -13.85 -10.95 8.71
N GLU A 52 -13.60 -11.71 9.77
CA GLU A 52 -14.49 -11.82 10.91
C GLU A 52 -14.27 -10.65 11.87
N HIS A 53 -15.34 -9.93 12.21
CA HIS A 53 -15.31 -8.82 13.15
C HIS A 53 -16.69 -8.62 13.80
N GLU A 54 -16.77 -7.78 14.83
CA GLU A 54 -18.05 -7.40 15.44
C GLU A 54 -18.87 -6.50 14.50
N GLU A 55 -19.79 -7.07 13.72
CA GLU A 55 -20.53 -6.37 12.65
C GLU A 55 -21.29 -5.12 13.14
N LYS A 56 -21.72 -5.10 14.41
CA LYS A 56 -22.46 -3.98 15.01
C LYS A 56 -21.55 -2.80 15.42
N CYS A 57 -20.24 -3.02 15.52
CA CYS A 57 -19.32 -2.11 16.21
C CYS A 57 -18.41 -1.28 15.30
N GLY A 58 -18.51 -1.48 13.98
CA GLY A 58 -17.69 -0.81 12.99
C GLY A 58 -16.83 -1.82 12.23
N ASN A 59 -15.92 -1.33 11.39
CA ASN A 59 -14.93 -2.19 10.75
C ASN A 59 -13.61 -2.00 11.49
N ASP A 60 -12.92 -3.11 11.75
CA ASP A 60 -11.53 -3.08 12.16
C ASP A 60 -10.68 -2.48 11.04
N TYR A 61 -9.62 -1.77 11.41
CA TYR A 61 -8.76 -1.11 10.44
C TYR A 61 -7.34 -0.90 10.93
N VAL A 62 -6.43 -0.82 9.97
CA VAL A 62 -5.06 -0.36 10.19
C VAL A 62 -4.88 1.03 9.58
N GLU A 63 -4.19 1.92 10.29
CA GLU A 63 -3.86 3.28 9.84
C GLU A 63 -2.34 3.46 9.79
N PHE A 64 -1.82 3.74 8.59
CA PHE A 64 -0.41 4.05 8.37
C PHE A 64 -0.21 5.56 8.27
N PHE A 65 0.59 6.16 9.14
CA PHE A 65 0.87 7.59 9.15
C PHE A 65 2.15 7.94 8.37
N GLU A 66 2.22 9.15 7.81
CA GLU A 66 3.41 9.64 7.07
C GLU A 66 4.68 9.69 7.92
N ASP A 67 4.54 9.85 9.24
CA ASP A 67 5.66 9.91 10.18
C ASP A 67 6.18 8.52 10.61
N GLY A 68 5.70 7.45 9.96
CA GLY A 68 6.10 6.08 10.24
C GLY A 68 5.41 5.45 11.44
N LYS A 69 4.37 6.06 12.00
CA LYS A 69 3.51 5.43 13.02
C LYS A 69 2.43 4.56 12.39
N VAL A 70 1.98 3.55 13.13
CA VAL A 70 0.83 2.73 12.74
C VAL A 70 -0.09 2.50 13.94
N ASN A 71 -1.39 2.48 13.68
CA ASN A 71 -2.39 1.99 14.63
C ASN A 71 -3.12 0.81 13.99
N ASP A 72 -3.28 -0.27 14.76
CA ASP A 72 -4.21 -1.36 14.44
C ASP A 72 -5.38 -1.27 15.42
N VAL A 73 -6.60 -1.17 14.87
CA VAL A 73 -7.80 -0.81 15.63
C VAL A 73 -8.83 -1.91 15.47
N PHE A 74 -9.25 -2.44 16.61
CA PHE A 74 -10.22 -3.53 16.70
C PHE A 74 -11.39 -3.14 17.59
N TYR A 75 -12.58 -3.55 17.19
CA TYR A 75 -13.78 -3.41 18.00
C TYR A 75 -14.20 -4.76 18.58
N TYR A 76 -14.57 -4.77 19.85
CA TYR A 76 -14.99 -5.98 20.55
C TYR A 76 -16.15 -5.68 21.52
N GLY A 77 -16.87 -6.74 21.91
CA GLY A 77 -17.99 -6.63 22.83
C GLY A 77 -19.29 -6.33 22.08
N GLU A 78 -20.09 -7.39 21.92
CA GLU A 78 -21.26 -7.48 21.04
C GLU A 78 -22.27 -6.32 21.15
N ASP A 79 -22.39 -5.69 22.33
CA ASP A 79 -23.38 -4.64 22.61
C ASP A 79 -22.78 -3.31 23.07
N ASN A 80 -21.52 -3.28 23.50
CA ASN A 80 -20.85 -2.08 24.02
C ASN A 80 -19.80 -1.51 23.05
N CYS A 81 -19.36 -2.28 22.06
CA CYS A 81 -18.45 -1.84 21.01
C CYS A 81 -17.21 -1.14 21.55
N GLU A 82 -16.55 -1.80 22.50
CA GLU A 82 -15.27 -1.36 23.03
C GLU A 82 -14.22 -1.35 21.92
N MET A 83 -13.28 -0.42 22.01
CA MET A 83 -12.22 -0.23 21.04
C MET A 83 -10.88 -0.54 21.70
N SER A 84 -10.09 -1.41 21.06
CA SER A 84 -8.67 -1.57 21.33
C SER A 84 -7.85 -0.90 20.23
N VAL A 85 -6.72 -0.32 20.60
CA VAL A 85 -5.76 0.26 19.67
C VAL A 85 -4.37 -0.23 20.03
N ASP A 86 -3.77 -1.01 19.13
CA ASP A 86 -2.36 -1.36 19.19
C ASP A 86 -1.57 -0.35 18.36
N SER A 87 -0.69 0.39 19.02
CA SER A 87 0.12 1.44 18.38
C SER A 87 1.56 0.99 18.22
N GLY A 88 2.15 1.32 17.08
CA GLY A 88 3.51 0.92 16.72
C GLY A 88 4.15 1.85 15.71
N THR A 89 5.18 1.31 15.05
CA THR A 89 5.85 1.95 13.92
C THR A 89 5.83 1.03 12.71
N TRP A 90 5.89 1.60 11.52
CA TRP A 90 6.00 0.85 10.27
C TRP A 90 7.04 1.45 9.34
N LYS A 91 7.54 0.61 8.43
CA LYS A 91 8.32 1.01 7.27
C LYS A 91 8.04 0.09 6.10
N LYS A 92 8.18 0.62 4.89
CA LYS A 92 8.13 -0.13 3.64
C LYS A 92 9.54 -0.23 3.06
N GLU A 93 10.00 -1.45 2.79
CA GLU A 93 11.26 -1.75 2.12
C GLU A 93 10.95 -2.59 0.88
N ASP A 94 10.98 -1.95 -0.29
CA ASP A 94 10.47 -2.51 -1.55
C ASP A 94 9.01 -2.98 -1.43
N ASN A 95 8.77 -4.30 -1.56
CA ASN A 95 7.47 -4.92 -1.36
C ASN A 95 7.30 -5.49 0.05
N ASN A 96 8.21 -5.25 0.99
CA ASN A 96 8.06 -5.69 2.36
C ASN A 96 7.48 -4.57 3.22
N LEU A 97 6.42 -4.88 3.95
CA LEU A 97 5.91 -4.09 5.05
C LEU A 97 6.48 -4.66 6.35
N ILE A 98 7.14 -3.80 7.13
CA ILE A 98 7.69 -4.17 8.43
C ILE A 98 6.97 -3.32 9.48
N ILE A 99 6.30 -3.96 10.41
CA ILE A 99 5.59 -3.32 11.52
C ILE A 99 6.27 -3.72 12.83
N TYR A 100 6.38 -2.77 13.76
CA TYR A 100 6.85 -3.04 15.11
C TYR A 100 5.81 -2.55 16.11
N PHE A 101 5.27 -3.49 16.89
CA PHE A 101 4.44 -3.21 18.05
C PHE A 101 5.26 -3.44 19.33
N PRO A 102 5.27 -2.52 20.31
CA PRO A 102 6.11 -2.63 21.51
C PRO A 102 5.97 -3.95 22.30
N PHE A 103 4.77 -4.55 22.30
CA PHE A 103 4.47 -5.77 23.06
C PHE A 103 4.45 -7.06 22.23
N ALA A 104 4.26 -6.96 20.91
CA ALA A 104 4.23 -8.11 20.00
C ALA A 104 5.54 -8.31 19.20
N GLY A 105 6.38 -7.28 19.10
CA GLY A 105 7.65 -7.32 18.40
C GLY A 105 7.55 -6.89 16.93
N GLU A 106 8.49 -7.38 16.12
CA GLU A 106 8.57 -7.08 14.68
C GLU A 106 7.78 -8.11 13.87
N GLU A 107 6.86 -7.63 13.04
CA GLU A 107 6.06 -8.39 12.10
C GLU A 107 6.44 -8.00 10.67
N LYS A 108 6.46 -8.99 9.78
CA LYS A 108 6.80 -8.79 8.36
C LYS A 108 5.71 -9.32 7.46
N GLY A 109 5.31 -8.51 6.50
CA GLY A 109 4.38 -8.87 5.45
C GLY A 109 4.93 -8.53 4.07
N GLU A 110 4.61 -9.36 3.08
CA GLU A 110 4.86 -9.07 1.66
C GLU A 110 3.61 -8.39 1.07
N ILE A 111 3.79 -7.20 0.50
CA ILE A 111 2.78 -6.48 -0.28
C ILE A 111 2.63 -7.17 -1.63
N LEU A 112 1.51 -7.86 -1.82
CA LEU A 112 1.16 -8.53 -3.08
C LEU A 112 0.44 -7.60 -4.06
N LEU A 113 -0.31 -6.63 -3.54
CA LEU A 113 -1.01 -5.60 -4.31
C LEU A 113 -1.13 -4.34 -3.46
N LEU A 114 -0.82 -3.20 -4.06
CA LEU A 114 -1.12 -1.88 -3.52
C LEU A 114 -1.63 -1.00 -4.66
N ASP A 115 -2.91 -0.65 -4.59
CA ASP A 115 -3.56 0.32 -5.48
C ASP A 115 -4.35 1.36 -4.66
N ALA A 116 -5.02 2.30 -5.32
CA ALA A 116 -5.73 3.39 -4.66
C ALA A 116 -6.83 2.94 -3.68
N THR A 117 -7.28 1.68 -3.79
CA THR A 117 -8.43 1.14 -3.06
C THR A 117 -8.13 -0.16 -2.32
N THR A 118 -7.07 -0.87 -2.70
CA THR A 118 -6.77 -2.22 -2.19
C THR A 118 -5.32 -2.30 -1.72
N LEU A 119 -5.15 -2.81 -0.51
CA LEU A 119 -3.88 -3.27 0.02
C LEU A 119 -4.03 -4.77 0.27
N LYS A 120 -3.12 -5.58 -0.28
CA LYS A 120 -3.10 -7.02 -0.08
C LYS A 120 -1.73 -7.43 0.45
N ILE A 121 -1.75 -8.08 1.60
CA ILE A 121 -0.54 -8.46 2.33
C ILE A 121 -0.56 -9.97 2.53
N LYS A 122 0.61 -10.58 2.35
CA LYS A 122 0.90 -11.94 2.78
C LYS A 122 1.75 -11.88 4.05
N ALA A 123 1.25 -12.40 5.14
CA ALA A 123 1.91 -12.41 6.44
C ALA A 123 2.12 -13.84 6.93
N GLU A 124 2.95 -14.01 7.97
CA GLU A 124 3.06 -15.26 8.71
C GLU A 124 2.51 -15.06 10.13
N VAL A 125 1.46 -15.79 10.47
CA VAL A 125 0.83 -15.76 11.79
C VAL A 125 0.92 -17.17 12.38
N GLU A 126 1.56 -17.29 13.54
CA GLU A 126 1.79 -18.58 14.22
C GLU A 126 2.41 -19.67 13.31
N GLY A 127 3.35 -19.29 12.45
CA GLY A 127 4.02 -20.21 11.52
C GLY A 127 3.17 -20.61 10.30
N LYS A 128 2.05 -19.92 10.05
CA LYS A 128 1.17 -20.16 8.89
C LYS A 128 1.08 -18.92 8.03
N GLU A 129 1.16 -19.14 6.71
CA GLU A 129 0.91 -18.09 5.74
C GLU A 129 -0.57 -17.68 5.76
N VAL A 130 -0.82 -16.39 5.95
CA VAL A 130 -2.14 -15.76 5.89
C VAL A 130 -2.10 -14.63 4.87
N ILE A 131 -3.17 -14.48 4.10
CA ILE A 131 -3.38 -13.37 3.17
C ILE A 131 -4.44 -12.46 3.79
N TYR A 132 -4.11 -11.19 3.97
CA TYR A 132 -5.06 -10.14 4.32
C TYR A 132 -5.33 -9.25 3.12
N ILE A 133 -6.60 -8.93 2.88
CA ILE A 133 -7.02 -7.93 1.91
C ILE A 133 -7.73 -6.84 2.67
N TYR A 134 -7.26 -5.62 2.46
CA TYR A 134 -7.81 -4.42 3.04
C TYR A 134 -8.42 -3.51 1.97
N LYS A 135 -9.36 -2.68 2.39
CA LYS A 135 -9.95 -1.64 1.54
C LYS A 135 -9.73 -0.26 2.13
N LYS A 136 -9.38 0.71 1.28
CA LYS A 136 -9.18 2.10 1.70
C LYS A 136 -10.47 2.70 2.27
N ILE A 137 -10.35 3.51 3.34
CA ILE A 137 -11.46 4.25 3.99
C ILE A 137 -11.09 5.71 4.29
#